data_AF-A0A243RRE5-F1
#
_entry.id   AF-A0A243RRE5-F1
#
_cell.length_a   1.000
_cell.length_b   1.000
_cell.length_c   1.000
_cell.angle_alpha   90.00
_cell.angle_beta   90.00
_cell.angle_gamma   90.00
#
_symmetry.space_group_name_H-M   'P 1'
#
loop_
_entity.id
_entity.type
_entity.pdbx_description
1 polymer ?
#
loop_
_entity_poly.entity_id
_entity_poly.type
_entity_poly.pdbx_seq_one_letter_code
_entity_poly.pdbx_strand_id
1 'polypeptide(L)'
;MSEFQFSGRHVVADVYDIAPEAINDASLIMRSLEAGIRRSGATVCGSQMKHFEPSGFTVLYLLSESHVSVHTYPEERSLFFDAFTCGEKCRPELIIEELVAALGDCERHVQILDRGEEPGVTRTDFGVIQLAG
;
A
#
# COMPACT_ATOMS: atom_id res chain seq x y z
N MET A 1 -23.98 9.04 -12.16
CA MET A 1 -22.73 9.52 -11.52
C MET A 1 -21.78 8.34 -11.56
N SER A 2 -20.55 8.51 -12.05
CA SER A 2 -19.55 7.44 -11.99
C SER A 2 -19.37 7.04 -10.52
N GLU A 3 -19.54 5.76 -10.18
CA GLU A 3 -19.19 5.24 -8.85
C GLU A 3 -17.68 5.32 -8.57
N PHE A 4 -16.89 5.63 -9.61
CA PHE A 4 -15.44 5.62 -9.59
C PHE A 4 -14.90 7.03 -9.82
N GLN A 5 -14.20 7.55 -8.83
CA GLN A 5 -13.50 8.85 -8.88
C GLN A 5 -12.10 8.58 -9.43
N PHE A 6 -11.66 9.35 -10.43
CA PHE A 6 -10.26 9.35 -10.87
C PHE A 6 -9.41 10.11 -9.85
N SER A 7 -9.37 9.58 -8.63
CA SER A 7 -8.50 10.03 -7.56
C SER A 7 -8.11 8.81 -6.73
N GLY A 8 -6.96 8.86 -6.09
CA GLY A 8 -6.55 7.81 -5.18
C GLY A 8 -5.32 8.20 -4.39
N ARG A 9 -4.99 7.37 -3.42
CA ARG A 9 -3.86 7.58 -2.52
C ARG A 9 -2.94 6.39 -2.62
N HIS A 10 -1.67 6.64 -2.87
CA HIS A 10 -0.66 5.61 -3.04
C HIS A 10 0.41 5.77 -1.97
N VAL A 11 0.43 4.85 -1.02
CA VAL A 11 1.48 4.74 -0.02
C VAL A 11 2.56 3.86 -0.59
N VAL A 12 3.78 4.40 -0.69
CA VAL A 12 4.98 3.62 -1.01
C VAL A 12 5.92 3.70 0.19
N ALA A 13 6.52 2.59 0.55
CA ALA A 13 7.40 2.54 1.70
C ALA A 13 8.55 1.57 1.51
N ASP A 14 9.72 1.98 2.00
CA ASP A 14 10.86 1.12 2.22
C ASP A 14 10.96 0.85 3.72
N VAL A 15 11.10 -0.42 4.12
CA VAL A 15 11.21 -0.83 5.52
C VAL A 15 12.52 -1.59 5.70
N TYR A 16 13.30 -1.22 6.71
CA TYR A 16 14.67 -1.67 6.97
C TYR A 16 14.82 -2.24 8.39
N ASP A 17 15.95 -2.91 8.63
CA ASP A 17 16.34 -3.48 9.93
C ASP A 17 15.37 -4.53 10.51
N ILE A 18 14.54 -5.14 9.66
CA ILE A 18 13.54 -6.12 10.05
C ILE A 18 14.22 -7.36 10.67
N ALA A 19 13.64 -7.90 11.74
CA ALA A 19 14.15 -9.12 12.37
C ALA A 19 14.21 -10.29 11.36
N PRO A 20 15.30 -11.09 11.33
CA PRO A 20 15.44 -12.20 10.39
C PRO A 20 14.27 -13.19 10.42
N GLU A 21 13.69 -13.43 11.59
CA GLU A 21 12.53 -14.31 11.76
C GLU A 21 11.28 -13.70 11.15
N ALA A 22 11.08 -12.38 11.29
CA ALA A 22 9.91 -11.68 10.78
C ALA A 22 9.93 -11.52 9.26
N ILE A 23 11.08 -11.16 8.66
CA ILE A 23 11.20 -10.97 7.21
C ILE A 23 11.04 -12.28 6.42
N ASN A 24 11.33 -13.42 7.05
CA ASN A 24 11.13 -14.75 6.47
C ASN A 24 9.76 -15.37 6.78
N ASP A 25 8.94 -14.75 7.65
CA ASP A 25 7.59 -15.25 7.96
C ASP A 25 6.56 -14.66 6.99
N ALA A 26 6.40 -15.33 5.85
CA ALA A 26 5.39 -15.00 4.86
C ALA A 26 3.97 -15.00 5.45
N SER A 27 3.68 -15.84 6.44
CA SER A 27 2.35 -15.91 7.04
C SER A 27 2.08 -14.72 7.96
N LEU A 28 3.10 -14.25 8.71
CA LEU A 28 3.02 -13.01 9.48
C LEU A 28 2.70 -11.83 8.56
N ILE A 29 3.49 -11.66 7.50
CA ILE A 29 3.36 -10.55 6.56
C ILE A 29 1.99 -10.58 5.86
N MET A 30 1.54 -11.73 5.37
CA MET A 30 0.21 -11.85 4.75
C MET A 30 -0.92 -11.51 5.73
N ARG A 31 -0.88 -12.03 6.96
CA ARG A 31 -1.92 -11.75 7.96
C ARG A 31 -1.96 -10.26 8.34
N SER A 32 -0.82 -9.60 8.46
CA SER A 32 -0.78 -8.16 8.76
C SER A 32 -1.29 -7.33 7.59
N LEU A 33 -0.95 -7.69 6.35
CA LEU A 33 -1.50 -7.04 5.16
C LEU A 33 -3.02 -7.18 5.09
N GLU A 34 -3.56 -8.39 5.30
CA GLU A 34 -5.01 -8.63 5.28
C GLU A 34 -5.74 -7.88 6.40
N ALA A 35 -5.16 -7.84 7.60
CA ALA A 35 -5.69 -7.05 8.71
C ALA A 35 -5.71 -5.55 8.36
N GLY A 36 -4.63 -5.05 7.76
CA GLY A 36 -4.49 -3.68 7.28
C GLY A 36 -5.49 -3.33 6.19
N ILE A 37 -5.63 -4.19 5.17
CA ILE A 37 -6.59 -4.03 4.06
C ILE A 37 -8.02 -3.98 4.60
N ARG A 38 -8.38 -4.87 5.54
CA ARG A 38 -9.69 -4.83 6.18
C ARG A 38 -9.92 -3.55 6.97
N ARG A 39 -8.90 -3.07 7.69
CA ARG A 39 -8.97 -1.80 8.46
C ARG A 39 -9.03 -0.57 7.55
N SER A 40 -8.40 -0.61 6.39
CA SER A 40 -8.42 0.49 5.43
C SER A 40 -9.79 0.68 4.79
N GLY A 41 -10.67 -0.32 4.86
CA GLY A 41 -11.98 -0.32 4.22
C GLY A 41 -11.95 -0.84 2.78
N ALA A 42 -10.80 -1.32 2.31
CA ALA A 42 -10.65 -1.91 1.00
C ALA A 42 -11.13 -3.36 0.96
N THR A 43 -11.59 -3.80 -0.22
CA THR A 43 -12.07 -5.16 -0.46
C THR A 43 -11.03 -5.94 -1.25
N VAL A 44 -10.63 -7.10 -0.73
CA VAL A 44 -9.74 -8.05 -1.43
C VAL A 44 -10.54 -8.80 -2.49
N CYS A 45 -10.09 -8.74 -3.74
CA CYS A 45 -10.60 -9.56 -4.84
C CYS A 45 -9.79 -10.86 -5.02
N GLY A 46 -8.53 -10.86 -4.63
CA GLY A 46 -7.67 -12.04 -4.63
C GLY A 46 -6.23 -11.71 -4.26
N SER A 47 -5.41 -12.75 -4.06
CA SER A 47 -4.00 -12.61 -3.75
C SER A 47 -3.14 -13.60 -4.55
N GLN A 48 -1.90 -13.21 -4.84
CA GLN A 48 -0.89 -14.07 -5.44
C GLN A 48 0.44 -13.90 -4.70
N MET A 49 1.20 -14.98 -4.56
CA MET A 49 2.52 -14.97 -3.96
C MET A 49 3.50 -15.76 -4.81
N LYS A 50 4.74 -15.28 -4.87
CA LYS A 50 5.86 -15.97 -5.50
C LYS A 50 7.06 -15.96 -4.57
N HIS A 51 7.57 -17.14 -4.24
CA HIS A 51 8.86 -17.29 -3.57
C HIS A 51 10.02 -17.22 -4.57
N PHE A 52 11.15 -16.74 -4.10
CA PHE A 52 12.41 -16.68 -4.84
C PHE A 52 13.48 -17.53 -4.17
N GLU A 53 14.49 -17.88 -4.95
CA GLU A 53 15.67 -18.62 -4.51
C GLU A 53 16.86 -17.64 -4.43
N PRO A 54 17.70 -17.70 -3.38
CA PRO A 54 17.65 -18.63 -2.24
C PRO A 54 16.66 -18.24 -1.13
N SER A 55 16.14 -17.01 -1.15
CA SER A 55 15.22 -16.49 -0.14
C SER A 55 14.37 -15.35 -0.67
N GLY A 56 13.33 -14.99 0.09
CA GLY A 56 12.45 -13.88 -0.21
C GLY A 56 11.23 -14.27 -1.04
N PHE A 57 10.26 -13.36 -1.08
CA PHE A 57 9.02 -13.52 -1.82
C PHE A 57 8.42 -12.15 -2.21
N THR A 58 7.55 -12.19 -3.21
CA THR A 58 6.63 -11.12 -3.54
C THR A 58 5.22 -11.57 -3.20
N VAL A 59 4.41 -10.69 -2.60
CA VAL A 59 2.96 -10.86 -2.47
C VAL A 59 2.24 -9.69 -3.13
N LEU A 60 1.15 -9.98 -3.83
CA LEU A 60 0.26 -9.02 -4.47
C LEU A 60 -1.18 -9.32 -4.07
N TYR A 61 -1.87 -8.34 -3.50
CA TYR A 61 -3.32 -8.35 -3.31
C TYR A 61 -3.96 -7.48 -4.38
N LEU A 62 -4.89 -8.07 -5.15
CA LEU A 62 -5.80 -7.32 -6.01
C LEU A 62 -6.95 -6.80 -5.16
N LEU A 63 -7.14 -5.48 -5.18
CA LEU A 63 -8.29 -4.83 -4.56
C LEU A 63 -9.33 -4.47 -5.63
N SER A 64 -10.56 -4.15 -5.22
CA SER A 64 -11.65 -3.85 -6.18
C SER A 64 -11.30 -2.77 -7.22
N GLU A 65 -10.42 -1.82 -6.90
CA GLU A 65 -10.01 -0.74 -7.81
C GLU A 65 -8.50 -0.47 -7.83
N SER A 66 -7.68 -1.33 -7.22
CA SER A 66 -6.27 -1.00 -6.93
C SER A 66 -5.48 -2.23 -6.46
N HIS A 67 -4.42 -2.06 -5.65
CA HIS A 67 -3.56 -3.16 -5.23
C HIS A 67 -2.78 -2.86 -3.94
N VAL A 68 -2.28 -3.93 -3.32
CA VAL A 68 -1.20 -3.88 -2.33
C VAL A 68 -0.10 -4.86 -2.76
N SER A 69 1.15 -4.42 -2.76
CA SER A 69 2.30 -5.30 -3.01
C SER A 69 3.36 -5.18 -1.92
N VAL A 70 4.04 -6.31 -1.68
CA VAL A 70 5.25 -6.36 -0.86
C VAL A 70 6.30 -7.20 -1.57
N HIS A 71 7.54 -6.73 -1.54
CA HIS A 71 8.73 -7.42 -2.03
C HIS A 71 9.75 -7.53 -0.92
N THR A 72 10.06 -8.75 -0.46
CA THR A 72 11.01 -8.95 0.64
C THR A 72 12.41 -9.25 0.13
N TYR A 73 13.42 -8.71 0.80
CA TYR A 73 14.84 -8.98 0.61
C TYR A 73 15.46 -9.41 1.96
N PRO A 74 15.30 -10.68 2.37
CA PRO A 74 15.79 -11.16 3.66
C PRO A 74 17.29 -10.92 3.88
N GLU A 75 18.09 -10.98 2.81
CA GLU A 75 19.53 -10.72 2.81
C GLU A 75 19.88 -9.27 3.20
N GLU A 76 19.00 -8.32 2.88
CA GLU A 76 19.12 -6.91 3.27
C GLU A 76 18.28 -6.57 4.51
N ARG A 77 17.60 -7.55 5.10
CA ARG A 77 16.64 -7.36 6.21
C ARG A 77 15.60 -6.27 5.91
N SER A 78 15.16 -6.21 4.65
CA SER A 78 14.39 -5.09 4.13
C SER A 78 13.24 -5.54 3.23
N LEU A 79 12.24 -4.69 3.07
CA LEU A 79 11.17 -4.89 2.08
C LEU A 79 10.74 -3.58 1.43
N PHE A 80 10.22 -3.70 0.20
CA PHE A 80 9.44 -2.66 -0.45
C PHE A 80 7.96 -2.95 -0.26
N PHE A 81 7.19 -1.89 -0.05
CA PHE A 81 5.75 -1.94 0.15
C PHE A 81 5.06 -0.88 -0.71
N ASP A 82 3.95 -1.27 -1.33
CA ASP A 82 3.05 -0.37 -2.03
C ASP A 82 1.61 -0.69 -1.62
N ALA A 83 0.84 0.33 -1.27
CA ALA A 83 -0.61 0.23 -1.12
C ALA A 83 -1.28 1.40 -1.84
N PHE A 84 -1.91 1.07 -2.95
CA PHE A 84 -2.70 2.01 -3.72
C PHE A 84 -4.18 1.76 -3.44
N THR A 85 -4.97 2.81 -3.24
CA THR A 85 -6.43 2.74 -3.19
C THR A 85 -7.08 3.90 -3.94
N CYS A 86 -8.20 3.64 -4.61
CA CYS A 86 -8.99 4.65 -5.31
C CYS A 86 -10.06 5.28 -4.40
N GLY A 87 -10.45 6.51 -4.74
CA GLY A 87 -11.40 7.32 -3.98
C GLY A 87 -10.86 7.80 -2.62
N GLU A 88 -11.73 8.41 -1.83
CA GLU A 88 -11.39 9.02 -0.54
C GLU A 88 -11.80 8.16 0.68
N LYS A 89 -12.50 7.05 0.44
CA LYS A 89 -13.04 6.20 1.51
C LYS A 89 -12.00 5.27 2.14
N CYS A 90 -11.06 4.80 1.31
CA CYS A 90 -10.02 3.87 1.77
C CYS A 90 -8.83 4.63 2.35
N ARG A 91 -8.23 4.09 3.41
CA ARG A 91 -7.03 4.66 4.05
C ARG A 91 -5.84 3.70 3.95
N PRO A 92 -5.05 3.76 2.86
CA PRO A 92 -3.96 2.82 2.61
C PRO A 92 -2.84 2.88 3.66
N GLU A 93 -2.73 3.97 4.41
CA GLU A 93 -1.77 4.15 5.52
C GLU A 93 -1.99 3.11 6.62
N LEU A 94 -3.25 2.71 6.85
CA LEU A 94 -3.57 1.69 7.85
C LEU A 94 -2.97 0.33 7.50
N ILE A 95 -2.67 0.09 6.22
CA ILE A 95 -2.07 -1.16 5.74
C ILE A 95 -0.58 -1.22 6.14
N ILE A 96 0.17 -0.15 5.90
CA ILE A 96 1.58 -0.09 6.31
C ILE A 96 1.71 -0.02 7.84
N GLU A 97 0.79 0.64 8.54
CA GLU A 97 0.76 0.66 10.00
C GLU A 97 0.64 -0.75 10.60
N GLU A 98 -0.29 -1.58 10.10
CA GLU A 98 -0.43 -2.97 10.54
C GLU A 98 0.81 -3.81 10.21
N LEU A 99 1.38 -3.63 9.02
CA LEU A 99 2.58 -4.34 8.62
C LEU A 99 3.75 -4.00 9.55
N VAL A 100 4.04 -2.72 9.76
CA VAL A 100 5.14 -2.26 10.62
C VAL A 100 4.93 -2.71 12.07
N ALA A 101 3.69 -2.64 12.57
CA ALA A 101 3.38 -3.13 13.93
C ALA A 101 3.67 -4.64 14.08
N ALA A 102 3.40 -5.44 13.05
CA ALA A 102 3.66 -6.88 13.06
C ALA A 102 5.15 -7.22 12.92
N LEU A 103 5.93 -6.40 12.19
CA LEU A 103 7.36 -6.59 11.98
C LEU A 103 8.20 -6.21 13.22
N GLY A 104 7.66 -5.40 14.12
CA GLY A 104 8.33 -4.97 15.35
C GLY A 104 9.26 -3.78 15.13
N ASP A 105 10.37 -3.73 15.86
CA ASP A 105 11.35 -2.65 15.77
C ASP A 105 12.03 -2.66 14.39
N CYS A 106 11.68 -1.69 13.55
CA CYS A 106 12.22 -1.50 12.20
C CYS A 106 12.25 -0.01 11.83
N GLU A 107 13.12 0.36 10.89
CA GLU A 107 13.11 1.68 10.27
C GLU A 107 12.19 1.67 9.04
N ARG A 108 11.53 2.79 8.75
CA ARG A 108 10.59 2.91 7.63
C ARG A 108 10.65 4.31 7.03
N HIS A 109 10.75 4.36 5.71
CA HIS A 109 10.66 5.59 4.93
C HIS A 109 9.38 5.51 4.11
N VAL A 110 8.42 6.38 4.43
CA VAL A 110 7.08 6.34 3.82
C VAL A 110 6.87 7.59 3.00
N GLN A 111 6.41 7.42 1.76
CA GLN A 111 5.91 8.48 0.92
C GLN A 111 4.45 8.24 0.59
N ILE A 112 3.69 9.32 0.56
CA ILE A 112 2.27 9.29 0.22
C ILE A 112 2.12 10.15 -1.03
N LEU A 113 1.57 9.54 -2.07
CA LEU A 113 1.34 10.18 -3.36
C LEU A 113 -0.16 10.24 -3.61
N ASP A 114 -0.67 11.45 -3.82
CA ASP A 114 -2.01 11.64 -4.35
C ASP A 114 -1.99 11.37 -5.86
N ARG A 115 -2.95 10.59 -6.34
CA ARG A 115 -3.07 10.12 -7.72
C ARG A 115 -4.34 10.68 -8.31
N GLY A 116 -4.29 11.14 -9.55
CA GLY A 116 -5.47 11.63 -10.28
C GLY A 116 -5.82 13.11 -10.07
N GLU A 117 -4.91 13.89 -9.46
CA GLU A 117 -5.02 15.35 -9.52
C GLU A 117 -4.58 15.85 -10.90
N GLU A 118 -5.44 16.60 -11.59
CA GLU A 118 -5.06 17.33 -12.79
C GLU A 118 -4.11 18.48 -12.42
N PRO A 119 -2.92 18.58 -13.04
CA PRO A 119 -2.01 19.68 -12.77
C PRO A 119 -2.71 21.03 -13.01
N GLY A 120 -2.78 21.87 -11.97
CA GLY A 120 -3.32 23.23 -12.07
C GLY A 120 -4.83 23.38 -11.85
N VAL A 121 -5.55 22.31 -11.49
CA VAL A 121 -7.00 22.38 -11.18
C VAL A 121 -7.23 22.25 -9.68
N THR A 122 -7.44 23.38 -9.00
CA THR A 122 -7.94 23.39 -7.62
C THR A 122 -9.45 23.16 -7.63
N ARG A 123 -9.91 21.98 -7.20
CA ARG A 123 -11.34 21.72 -7.02
C ARG A 123 -11.80 22.39 -5.73
N THR A 124 -12.48 23.53 -5.83
CA THR A 124 -13.22 24.12 -4.72
C THR A 124 -14.64 23.53 -4.69
N ASP A 125 -15.20 23.36 -3.50
CA ASP A 125 -16.48 22.66 -3.22
C ASP A 125 -17.73 23.26 -3.89
N PHE A 126 -17.58 24.32 -4.69
CA PHE A 126 -18.64 24.95 -5.46
C PHE A 126 -18.19 25.04 -6.90
N GLY A 127 -18.71 24.12 -7.73
CA GLY A 127 -18.28 23.92 -9.10
C GLY A 127 -18.19 25.20 -9.92
N VAL A 128 -16.96 25.65 -10.18
CA VAL A 128 -16.58 26.42 -11.35
C VAL A 128 -15.14 26.03 -11.69
N ILE A 129 -14.93 25.57 -12.92
CA ILE A 129 -13.60 25.31 -13.49
C ILE A 129 -12.96 26.67 -13.78
N GLN A 130 -11.76 26.89 -13.25
CA GLN A 130 -10.89 27.97 -13.74
C GLN A 130 -9.62 27.37 -14.32
N LEU A 131 -9.47 27.50 -15.64
CA LEU A 131 -8.20 27.23 -16.32
C LEU A 131 -7.26 28.40 -16.01
N ALA A 132 -6.14 28.14 -15.33
CA ALA A 132 -5.03 29.08 -15.28
C ALA A 132 -4.16 28.88 -16.53
N GLY A 133 -3.86 29.98 -17.21
CA GLY A 133 -3.09 30.04 -18.46
C GLY A 133 -1.58 30.04 -18.28
#